data_AF-A0A8J4A199-F1
#
_entry.id   AF-A0A8J4A199-F1
#
_cell.length_a   1.000
_cell.length_b   1.000
_cell.length_c   1.000
_cell.angle_alpha   90.00
_cell.angle_beta   90.00
_cell.angle_gamma   90.00
#
_symmetry.space_group_name_H-M   'P 1'
#
loop_
_entity.id
_entity.type
_entity.pdbx_description
1 polymer ?
#
loop_
_entity_poly.entity_id
_entity_poly.type
_entity_poly.pdbx_seq_one_letter_code
_entity_poly.pdbx_strand_id
1 'polypeptide(L)'
;MTSRTARYPGPVLGLDIGGTKLAVGVVSPDGSVRGLIVEPTSRGDWRVAVRQLFDMGRRAIAGAGLGAVRAVGIGCGGPLDAPAGLLQCPPHLPGWIDVPIGPLAAEEFGVPAVLENDATAAALAEHRFGAGRGIRTMLYLTVSTGIGGGAVVDGKLMRGAAGNGGEFGHLTVRRGGRRCSCGRRGCIEAYASGTSIADRAREAMEAEPRASSSLRGLQSLTAADVSAAAAAGDPIAGAVWNETVDLLGTAVTDLVNVFEPDLVVLGGGVTRAGDLLLDPVRDQVAREAMGPAGRAARVALAGLGDLVGVVGAATVAYDLLEDTPRTTLENPNMPDWLETHLDEHVAVAEAMTALAEDIRSVGHLISDTYASGGTVYTFGNGGSAADAQHFTGELIGHYKRDRRPLPAVTLSTDTSVLTCVANDYSYEDVFARQVEALARPGDVVVAFTTSGRSPNVVAGLAAAQSRGATTLLFAGGDGGPARVHADRALLVPSKSTPRIQEMHTLMLHVISEQVDAWAANEEPTA
;
A
#
# COMPACT_ATOMS: atom_id res chain seq x y z
N MET A 1 -2.26 -20.70 4.77
CA MET A 1 -2.55 -19.35 5.30
C MET A 1 -1.37 -18.90 6.13
N THR A 2 -0.38 -18.28 5.49
CA THR A 2 0.83 -17.78 6.15
C THR A 2 0.51 -16.51 6.93
N SER A 3 0.85 -16.53 8.22
CA SER A 3 0.68 -15.42 9.16
C SER A 3 1.18 -14.09 8.60
N ARG A 4 0.36 -13.03 8.64
CA ARG A 4 0.75 -11.63 8.33
C ARG A 4 1.83 -11.07 9.28
N THR A 5 2.26 -11.81 10.30
CA THR A 5 3.26 -11.37 11.29
C THR A 5 4.69 -11.21 10.76
N ALA A 6 4.97 -11.49 9.49
CA ALA A 6 6.34 -11.49 8.94
C ALA A 6 6.68 -10.31 7.99
N ARG A 7 5.85 -9.25 7.91
CA ARG A 7 6.08 -8.16 6.93
C ARG A 7 7.00 -7.02 7.40
N TYR A 8 7.22 -6.85 8.71
CA TYR A 8 8.20 -5.92 9.28
C TYR A 8 8.82 -6.50 10.55
N PRO A 9 10.11 -6.88 10.58
CA PRO A 9 10.69 -7.61 11.70
C PRO A 9 11.13 -6.71 12.88
N GLY A 10 10.85 -5.41 12.85
CA GLY A 10 11.32 -4.46 13.87
C GLY A 10 10.25 -4.06 14.89
N PRO A 11 10.65 -3.70 16.11
CA PRO A 11 9.74 -3.13 17.09
C PRO A 11 9.25 -1.73 16.64
N VAL A 12 8.11 -1.31 17.16
CA VAL A 12 7.55 0.05 16.98
C VAL A 12 7.24 0.67 18.33
N LEU A 13 7.19 2.00 18.39
CA LEU A 13 6.85 2.73 19.62
C LEU A 13 5.35 3.07 19.61
N GLY A 14 4.62 2.68 20.65
CA GLY A 14 3.26 3.13 20.90
C GLY A 14 3.24 4.28 21.91
N LEU A 15 2.56 5.37 21.58
CA LEU A 15 2.32 6.53 22.42
C LEU A 15 0.80 6.68 22.64
N ASP A 16 0.32 6.46 23.85
CA ASP A 16 -1.10 6.59 24.23
C ASP A 16 -1.29 7.86 25.06
N ILE A 17 -2.11 8.78 24.56
CA ILE A 17 -2.35 10.10 25.14
C ILE A 17 -3.76 10.13 25.74
N GLY A 18 -3.83 10.06 27.06
CA GLY A 18 -5.06 10.26 27.82
C GLY A 18 -5.09 11.60 28.57
N GLY A 19 -6.29 12.06 28.94
CA GLY A 19 -6.47 13.27 29.73
C GLY A 19 -5.96 13.17 31.18
N THR A 20 -5.84 11.94 31.70
CA THR A 20 -5.39 11.67 33.08
C THR A 20 -4.02 11.02 33.15
N LYS A 21 -3.68 10.18 32.18
CA LYS A 21 -2.40 9.47 32.10
C LYS A 21 -1.88 9.44 30.67
N LEU A 22 -0.56 9.41 30.55
CA LEU A 22 0.18 9.07 29.35
C LEU A 22 0.73 7.65 29.52
N ALA A 23 0.73 6.86 28.45
CA ALA A 23 1.37 5.56 28.44
C ALA A 23 2.21 5.40 27.18
N VAL A 24 3.39 4.81 27.32
CA VAL A 24 4.28 4.51 26.20
C VAL A 24 4.84 3.12 26.33
N GLY A 25 5.16 2.48 25.21
CA GLY A 25 5.84 1.20 25.22
C GLY A 25 6.33 0.79 23.85
N VAL A 26 7.36 -0.03 23.84
CA VAL A 26 7.91 -0.62 22.62
C VAL A 26 7.21 -1.95 22.38
N VAL A 27 6.58 -2.09 21.22
CA VAL A 27 5.80 -3.28 20.87
C VAL A 27 6.52 -4.03 19.76
N SER A 28 6.68 -5.34 19.96
CA SER A 28 7.30 -6.24 18.99
C SER A 28 6.27 -6.76 17.97
N PRO A 29 6.71 -7.34 16.83
CA PRO A 29 5.79 -7.81 15.78
C PRO A 29 4.79 -8.90 16.22
N ASP A 30 5.07 -9.58 17.34
CA ASP A 30 4.19 -10.57 17.96
C ASP A 30 3.17 -9.97 18.95
N GLY A 31 3.21 -8.66 19.15
CA GLY A 31 2.36 -7.91 20.09
C GLY A 31 2.93 -7.80 21.50
N SER A 32 4.13 -8.34 21.79
CA SER A 32 4.74 -8.24 23.12
C SER A 32 5.24 -6.83 23.42
N VAL A 33 4.91 -6.32 24.61
CA VAL A 33 5.27 -4.97 25.06
C VAL A 33 6.50 -5.03 25.96
N ARG A 34 7.48 -4.16 25.72
CA ARG A 34 8.64 -3.90 26.58
C ARG A 34 8.81 -2.41 26.82
N GLY A 35 9.49 -2.06 27.92
CA GLY A 35 9.71 -0.66 28.28
C GLY A 35 8.42 0.11 28.53
N LEU A 36 7.37 -0.56 29.02
CA LEU A 36 6.10 0.11 29.34
C LEU A 36 6.32 1.14 30.45
N ILE A 37 5.96 2.39 30.19
CA ILE A 37 6.00 3.49 31.15
C ILE A 37 4.63 4.16 31.16
N VAL A 38 4.06 4.37 32.35
CA VAL A 38 2.79 5.07 32.54
C VAL A 38 3.00 6.17 33.57
N GLU A 39 2.63 7.40 33.22
CA GLU A 39 2.77 8.57 34.09
C GLU A 39 1.51 9.44 34.02
N PRO A 40 1.19 10.21 35.07
CA PRO A 40 0.11 11.19 35.00
C PRO A 40 0.36 12.25 33.92
N THR A 41 -0.70 12.66 33.21
CA THR A 41 -0.59 13.71 32.18
C THR A 41 -0.31 15.05 32.83
N SER A 42 0.79 15.70 32.42
CA SER A 42 1.12 17.06 32.86
C SER A 42 0.00 18.04 32.50
N ARG A 43 -0.43 18.86 33.47
CA ARG A 43 -1.44 19.92 33.28
C ARG A 43 -0.80 21.20 32.73
N GLY A 44 -1.58 21.98 31.98
CA GLY A 44 -1.15 23.29 31.46
C GLY A 44 -0.90 23.27 29.95
N ASP A 45 0.20 23.89 29.51
CA ASP A 45 0.59 23.96 28.09
C ASP A 45 0.87 22.55 27.54
N TRP A 46 0.24 22.22 26.42
CA TRP A 46 0.41 20.95 25.71
C TRP A 46 1.89 20.62 25.44
N ARG A 47 2.74 21.63 25.23
CA ARG A 47 4.18 21.44 24.99
C ARG A 47 4.88 20.75 26.16
N VAL A 48 4.41 20.95 27.40
CA VAL A 48 4.97 20.29 28.58
C VAL A 48 4.64 18.80 28.54
N ALA A 49 3.38 18.47 28.28
CA ALA A 49 2.91 17.08 28.18
C ALA A 49 3.53 16.34 26.99
N VAL A 50 3.69 16.99 25.83
CA VAL A 50 4.37 16.40 24.66
C VAL A 50 5.86 16.14 24.95
N ARG A 51 6.57 17.08 25.60
CA ARG A 51 7.95 16.83 26.04
C ARG A 51 8.05 15.67 27.03
N GLN A 52 7.11 15.58 27.97
CA GLN A 52 7.01 14.44 28.89
C GLN A 52 6.81 13.13 28.12
N LEU A 53 5.84 13.09 27.19
CA LEU A 53 5.54 11.93 26.36
C LEU A 53 6.76 11.44 25.57
N PHE A 54 7.50 12.37 24.95
CA PHE A 54 8.69 12.04 24.17
C PHE A 54 9.85 11.58 25.04
N ASP A 55 10.01 12.16 26.23
CA ASP A 55 10.98 11.67 27.23
C ASP A 55 10.66 10.24 27.69
N MET A 56 9.40 9.98 28.00
CA MET A 56 8.91 8.64 28.29
C MET A 56 9.22 7.70 27.11
N GLY A 57 8.98 8.12 25.87
CA GLY A 57 9.29 7.34 24.67
C GLY A 57 10.76 6.98 24.53
N ARG A 58 11.68 7.93 24.72
CA ARG A 58 13.13 7.66 24.71
C ARG A 58 13.55 6.68 25.81
N ARG A 59 13.02 6.85 27.03
CA ARG A 59 13.26 5.95 28.15
C ARG A 59 12.71 4.55 27.88
N ALA A 60 11.54 4.44 27.26
CA ALA A 60 10.94 3.17 26.86
C ALA A 60 11.81 2.43 25.84
N ILE A 61 12.31 3.13 24.81
CA ILE A 61 13.23 2.57 23.81
C ILE A 61 14.51 2.05 24.46
N ALA A 62 15.15 2.89 25.30
CA ALA A 62 16.39 2.52 25.99
C ALA A 62 16.18 1.32 26.93
N GLY A 63 15.06 1.28 27.66
CA GLY A 63 14.72 0.21 28.59
C GLY A 63 14.26 -1.10 27.94
N ALA A 64 13.76 -1.05 26.69
CA ALA A 64 13.23 -2.24 26.01
C ALA A 64 14.33 -3.22 25.57
N GLY A 65 15.50 -2.71 25.18
CA GLY A 65 16.63 -3.53 24.70
C GLY A 65 16.34 -4.27 23.39
N LEU A 66 15.42 -3.77 22.56
CA LEU A 66 14.96 -4.41 21.31
C LEU A 66 15.58 -3.81 20.03
N GLY A 67 16.54 -2.90 20.16
CA GLY A 67 17.11 -2.16 19.02
C GLY A 67 16.31 -0.93 18.64
N ALA A 68 16.56 -0.41 17.43
CA ALA A 68 15.88 0.79 16.92
C ALA A 68 14.43 0.48 16.54
N VAL A 69 13.51 1.39 16.93
CA VAL A 69 12.11 1.32 16.50
C VAL A 69 11.99 1.72 15.03
N ARG A 70 10.99 1.17 14.33
CA ARG A 70 10.79 1.39 12.89
C ARG A 70 9.78 2.47 12.55
N ALA A 71 8.86 2.74 13.46
CA ALA A 71 7.81 3.73 13.34
C ALA A 71 7.26 4.07 14.75
N VAL A 72 6.54 5.18 14.83
CA VAL A 72 5.81 5.63 16.01
C VAL A 72 4.32 5.64 15.71
N GLY A 73 3.52 5.07 16.60
CA GLY A 73 2.08 5.15 16.53
C GLY A 73 1.55 5.92 17.73
N ILE A 74 0.58 6.79 17.50
CA ILE A 74 -0.01 7.67 18.50
C ILE A 74 -1.49 7.39 18.59
N GLY A 75 -1.97 7.02 19.78
CA GLY A 75 -3.38 6.92 20.11
C GLY A 75 -3.82 8.11 20.95
N CYS A 76 -4.91 8.77 20.57
CA CYS A 76 -5.52 9.83 21.36
C CYS A 76 -7.02 9.87 21.09
N GLY A 77 -7.85 10.21 22.08
CA GLY A 77 -9.27 10.43 21.81
C GLY A 77 -9.48 11.69 20.94
N GLY A 78 -10.54 11.71 20.16
CA GLY A 78 -10.88 12.79 19.22
C GLY A 78 -11.52 14.04 19.84
N PRO A 79 -11.80 15.07 19.01
CA PRO A 79 -11.63 15.07 17.55
C PRO A 79 -10.17 15.30 17.10
N LEU A 80 -9.86 14.82 15.90
CA LEU A 80 -8.52 14.73 15.34
C LEU A 80 -8.55 14.78 13.81
N ASP A 81 -7.50 15.35 13.22
CA ASP A 81 -7.17 15.21 11.80
C ASP A 81 -6.05 14.17 11.71
N ALA A 82 -6.44 12.89 11.70
CA ALA A 82 -5.51 11.77 11.66
C ALA A 82 -4.59 11.81 10.42
N PRO A 83 -5.08 12.10 9.18
CA PRO A 83 -4.22 12.24 8.00
C PRO A 83 -3.13 13.31 8.16
N ALA A 84 -3.45 14.47 8.74
CA ALA A 84 -2.46 15.52 8.98
C ALA A 84 -1.64 15.33 10.28
N GLY A 85 -2.01 14.35 11.12
CA GLY A 85 -1.38 14.10 12.41
C GLY A 85 -1.65 15.20 13.44
N LEU A 86 -2.83 15.83 13.41
CA LEU A 86 -3.20 16.95 14.28
C LEU A 86 -4.25 16.56 15.33
N LEU A 87 -4.05 17.01 16.57
CA LEU A 87 -5.07 16.96 17.62
C LEU A 87 -5.92 18.24 17.58
N GLN A 88 -7.24 18.10 17.45
CA GLN A 88 -8.17 19.22 17.24
C GLN A 88 -8.99 19.54 18.48
N CYS A 89 -8.31 19.86 19.59
CA CYS A 89 -8.92 20.14 20.89
C CYS A 89 -9.82 19.01 21.44
N PRO A 90 -9.27 17.82 21.72
CA PRO A 90 -10.01 16.75 22.37
C PRO A 90 -10.65 17.22 23.69
N PRO A 91 -11.91 16.86 24.02
CA PRO A 91 -12.59 17.34 25.22
C PRO A 91 -11.87 17.01 26.53
N HIS A 92 -11.08 15.93 26.55
CA HIS A 92 -10.28 15.49 27.70
C HIS A 92 -8.88 16.12 27.74
N LEU A 93 -8.50 16.93 26.74
CA LEU A 93 -7.24 17.67 26.64
C LEU A 93 -7.52 19.14 26.26
N PRO A 94 -8.16 19.92 27.16
CA PRO A 94 -8.52 21.30 26.85
C PRO A 94 -7.29 22.15 26.54
N GLY A 95 -7.36 22.93 25.46
CA GLY A 95 -6.28 23.82 25.01
C GLY A 95 -5.28 23.20 24.03
N TRP A 96 -5.45 21.93 23.67
CA TRP A 96 -4.67 21.26 22.63
C TRP A 96 -5.26 21.54 21.25
N ILE A 97 -5.12 22.78 20.78
CA ILE A 97 -5.71 23.24 19.50
C ILE A 97 -4.68 23.10 18.38
N ASP A 98 -5.02 22.32 17.35
CA ASP A 98 -4.20 22.05 16.15
C ASP A 98 -2.76 21.66 16.48
N VAL A 99 -2.59 20.77 17.46
CA VAL A 99 -1.26 20.31 17.90
C VAL A 99 -0.72 19.28 16.89
N PRO A 100 0.41 19.54 16.21
CA PRO A 100 0.94 18.66 15.16
C PRO A 100 1.74 17.49 15.75
N ILE A 101 1.07 16.65 16.54
CA ILE A 101 1.72 15.57 17.30
C ILE A 101 2.39 14.53 16.40
N GLY A 102 1.81 14.23 15.22
CA GLY A 102 2.40 13.32 14.23
C GLY A 102 3.74 13.83 13.71
N PRO A 103 3.80 15.02 13.07
CA PRO A 103 5.06 15.63 12.63
C PRO A 103 6.10 15.78 13.75
N LEU A 104 5.68 16.23 14.94
CA LEU A 104 6.59 16.38 16.08
C LEU A 104 7.20 15.05 16.53
N ALA A 105 6.41 13.96 16.54
CA ALA A 105 6.93 12.64 16.90
C ALA A 105 7.85 12.09 15.80
N ALA A 106 7.54 12.33 14.53
CA ALA A 106 8.39 11.91 13.42
C ALA A 106 9.77 12.59 13.47
N GLU A 107 9.80 13.89 13.77
CA GLU A 107 11.04 14.66 13.96
C GLU A 107 11.83 14.17 15.18
N GLU A 108 11.16 14.00 16.32
CA GLU A 108 11.79 13.57 17.58
C GLU A 108 12.46 12.19 17.47
N PHE A 109 11.78 11.21 16.87
CA PHE A 109 12.25 9.83 16.83
C PHE A 109 12.96 9.45 15.53
N GLY A 110 12.98 10.33 14.53
CA GLY A 110 13.66 10.10 13.24
C GLY A 110 13.06 8.99 12.39
N VAL A 111 11.80 8.61 12.65
CA VAL A 111 11.08 7.54 11.94
C VAL A 111 9.65 7.98 11.63
N PRO A 112 8.95 7.35 10.67
CA PRO A 112 7.57 7.71 10.37
C PRO A 112 6.66 7.61 11.59
N ALA A 113 5.76 8.58 11.75
CA ALA A 113 4.78 8.62 12.83
C ALA A 113 3.35 8.75 12.29
N VAL A 114 2.40 8.08 12.95
CA VAL A 114 0.97 8.10 12.59
C VAL A 114 0.10 8.32 13.81
N LEU A 115 -0.95 9.13 13.64
CA LEU A 115 -1.97 9.41 14.66
C LEU A 115 -3.26 8.66 14.33
N GLU A 116 -3.91 8.11 15.34
CA GLU A 116 -5.23 7.50 15.23
C GLU A 116 -6.06 7.75 16.51
N ASN A 117 -7.38 7.68 16.35
CA ASN A 117 -8.30 7.65 17.48
C ASN A 117 -8.00 6.45 18.40
N ASP A 118 -7.97 6.66 19.72
CA ASP A 118 -7.61 5.64 20.72
C ASP A 118 -8.49 4.38 20.65
N ALA A 119 -9.81 4.52 20.52
CA ALA A 119 -10.74 3.40 20.40
C ALA A 119 -10.64 2.69 19.05
N THR A 120 -10.35 3.43 17.98
CA THR A 120 -10.12 2.88 16.64
C THR A 120 -8.80 2.08 16.60
N ALA A 121 -7.74 2.62 17.21
CA ALA A 121 -6.47 1.94 17.38
C ALA A 121 -6.60 0.68 18.25
N ALA A 122 -7.38 0.75 19.33
CA ALA A 122 -7.72 -0.38 20.19
C ALA A 122 -8.46 -1.50 19.41
N ALA A 123 -9.38 -1.13 18.52
CA ALA A 123 -10.07 -2.09 17.65
C ALA A 123 -9.07 -2.87 16.77
N LEU A 124 -8.10 -2.16 16.18
CA LEU A 124 -7.08 -2.80 15.36
C LEU A 124 -6.16 -3.71 16.19
N ALA A 125 -5.80 -3.30 17.41
CA ALA A 125 -4.99 -4.12 18.32
C ALA A 125 -5.72 -5.39 18.77
N GLU A 126 -6.99 -5.30 19.17
CA GLU A 126 -7.78 -6.47 19.56
C GLU A 126 -7.97 -7.45 18.40
N HIS A 127 -8.12 -6.94 17.18
CA HIS A 127 -8.19 -7.75 15.96
C HIS A 127 -6.87 -8.49 15.69
N ARG A 128 -5.74 -7.80 15.86
CA ARG A 128 -4.43 -8.32 15.48
C ARG A 128 -3.77 -9.19 16.56
N PHE A 129 -3.93 -8.81 17.82
CA PHE A 129 -3.20 -9.39 18.96
C PHE A 129 -4.09 -9.87 20.11
N GLY A 130 -5.36 -9.44 20.14
CA GLY A 130 -6.30 -9.74 21.23
C GLY A 130 -7.37 -10.78 20.88
N ALA A 131 -8.60 -10.51 21.32
CA ALA A 131 -9.73 -11.45 21.22
C ALA A 131 -10.17 -11.73 19.77
N GLY A 132 -9.85 -10.84 18.83
CA GLY A 132 -10.23 -10.93 17.42
C GLY A 132 -9.24 -11.63 16.50
N ARG A 133 -8.21 -12.28 17.04
CA ARG A 133 -7.18 -12.93 16.21
C ARG A 133 -7.79 -13.96 15.24
N GLY A 134 -7.50 -13.77 13.95
CA GLY A 134 -7.96 -14.66 12.88
C GLY A 134 -9.38 -14.40 12.37
N ILE A 135 -10.05 -13.37 12.90
CA ILE A 135 -11.38 -12.95 12.48
C ILE A 135 -11.32 -12.01 11.27
N ARG A 136 -12.36 -11.98 10.42
CA ARG A 136 -12.40 -11.08 9.25
C ARG A 136 -13.08 -9.76 9.59
N THR A 137 -14.27 -9.81 10.17
CA THR A 137 -15.05 -8.62 10.52
C THR A 137 -15.26 -8.58 12.02
N MET A 138 -14.69 -7.56 12.67
CA MET A 138 -14.74 -7.36 14.10
C MET A 138 -15.17 -5.94 14.44
N LEU A 139 -16.09 -5.80 15.40
CA LEU A 139 -16.40 -4.52 16.02
C LEU A 139 -15.79 -4.48 17.41
N TYR A 140 -15.26 -3.33 17.81
CA TYR A 140 -14.77 -3.08 19.15
C TYR A 140 -15.52 -1.90 19.76
N LEU A 141 -15.99 -2.06 20.99
CA LEU A 141 -16.58 -0.99 21.79
C LEU A 141 -15.84 -0.91 23.12
N THR A 142 -15.23 0.24 23.40
CA THR A 142 -14.69 0.51 24.73
C THR A 142 -15.75 1.22 25.57
N VAL A 143 -16.08 0.64 26.72
CA VAL A 143 -16.99 1.19 27.72
C VAL A 143 -16.17 1.54 28.96
N SER A 144 -15.75 2.80 29.04
CA SER A 144 -14.86 3.32 30.07
C SER A 144 -15.38 4.66 30.59
N THR A 145 -14.57 5.70 30.77
CA THR A 145 -15.05 7.05 31.11
C THR A 145 -16.12 7.56 30.12
N GLY A 146 -15.92 7.27 28.83
CA GLY A 146 -16.88 7.45 27.73
C GLY A 146 -17.14 6.13 27.00
N ILE A 147 -17.78 6.20 25.83
CA ILE A 147 -17.93 5.06 24.92
C ILE A 147 -17.30 5.42 23.58
N GLY A 148 -16.26 4.69 23.20
CA GLY A 148 -15.64 4.76 21.88
C GLY A 148 -15.77 3.45 21.14
N GLY A 149 -15.39 3.42 19.87
CA GLY A 149 -15.37 2.18 19.10
C GLY A 149 -14.49 2.23 17.86
N GLY A 150 -14.49 1.11 17.17
CA GLY A 150 -13.84 0.94 15.88
C GLY A 150 -14.33 -0.33 15.20
N ALA A 151 -14.28 -0.36 13.87
CA ALA A 151 -14.61 -1.54 13.09
C ALA A 151 -13.42 -1.97 12.23
N VAL A 152 -13.16 -3.27 12.21
CA VAL A 152 -12.31 -3.92 11.24
C VAL A 152 -13.23 -4.70 10.30
N VAL A 153 -13.24 -4.39 9.02
CA VAL A 153 -14.08 -5.04 8.00
C VAL A 153 -13.15 -5.63 6.94
N ASP A 154 -13.33 -6.92 6.63
CA ASP A 154 -12.43 -7.67 5.74
C ASP A 154 -10.94 -7.58 6.13
N GLY A 155 -10.67 -7.56 7.44
CA GLY A 155 -9.31 -7.46 7.98
C GLY A 155 -8.64 -6.11 7.77
N LYS A 156 -9.41 -5.05 7.47
CA LYS A 156 -8.94 -3.67 7.32
C LYS A 156 -9.69 -2.74 8.26
N LEU A 157 -8.98 -1.77 8.83
CA LEU A 157 -9.58 -0.77 9.70
C LEU A 157 -10.53 0.15 8.91
N MET A 158 -11.76 0.32 9.38
CA MET A 158 -12.76 1.19 8.78
C MET A 158 -12.66 2.61 9.37
N ARG A 159 -11.94 3.49 8.68
CA ARG A 159 -11.75 4.89 9.11
C ARG A 159 -12.86 5.86 8.65
N GLY A 160 -13.68 5.47 7.66
CA GLY A 160 -14.70 6.34 7.07
C GLY A 160 -14.10 7.48 6.23
N ALA A 161 -14.96 8.32 5.63
CA ALA A 161 -14.54 9.34 4.66
C ALA A 161 -13.65 10.46 5.25
N ALA A 162 -13.81 10.75 6.54
CA ALA A 162 -13.08 11.81 7.25
C ALA A 162 -12.21 11.27 8.40
N GLY A 163 -11.91 9.96 8.44
CA GLY A 163 -11.07 9.38 9.48
C GLY A 163 -11.73 9.21 10.87
N ASN A 164 -13.04 9.42 10.98
CA ASN A 164 -13.79 9.39 12.24
C ASN A 164 -14.91 8.31 12.23
N GLY A 165 -14.71 7.23 11.46
CA GLY A 165 -15.63 6.08 11.46
C GLY A 165 -15.56 5.30 12.77
N GLY A 166 -16.65 4.63 13.16
CA GLY A 166 -16.66 3.77 14.36
C GLY A 166 -17.02 4.47 15.68
N GLU A 167 -17.55 5.70 15.63
CA GLU A 167 -18.05 6.47 16.79
C GLU A 167 -19.35 5.90 17.41
N PHE A 168 -19.28 4.64 17.85
CA PHE A 168 -20.42 3.85 18.35
C PHE A 168 -21.04 4.42 19.63
N GLY A 169 -20.29 5.19 20.41
CA GLY A 169 -20.80 5.87 21.60
C GLY A 169 -21.91 6.89 21.33
N HIS A 170 -22.01 7.36 20.08
CA HIS A 170 -22.96 8.39 19.68
C HIS A 170 -24.20 7.87 18.96
N LEU A 171 -24.40 6.55 18.90
CA LEU A 171 -25.65 5.91 18.47
C LEU A 171 -26.81 6.34 19.37
N THR A 172 -27.91 6.80 18.78
CA THR A 172 -29.10 7.22 19.53
C THR A 172 -29.94 6.02 19.94
N VAL A 173 -29.82 5.59 21.21
CA VAL A 173 -30.63 4.52 21.80
C VAL A 173 -31.94 5.02 22.43
N ARG A 174 -32.03 6.33 22.75
CA ARG A 174 -33.27 6.94 23.28
C ARG A 174 -33.53 8.32 22.70
N ARG A 175 -34.36 8.41 21.66
CA ARG A 175 -34.72 9.70 21.04
C ARG A 175 -35.24 10.70 22.08
N GLY A 176 -34.72 11.93 22.05
CA GLY A 176 -35.08 12.97 23.01
C GLY A 176 -34.54 12.77 24.43
N GLY A 177 -33.69 11.77 24.66
CA GLY A 177 -33.19 11.38 25.97
C GLY A 177 -32.16 12.33 26.60
N ARG A 178 -31.29 11.74 27.46
CA ARG A 178 -30.23 12.43 28.20
C ARG A 178 -29.30 13.16 27.23
N ARG A 179 -28.81 14.33 27.66
CA ARG A 179 -27.88 15.14 26.86
C ARG A 179 -26.51 14.47 26.87
N CYS A 180 -25.92 14.30 25.69
CA CYS A 180 -24.56 13.81 25.52
C CYS A 180 -23.58 14.99 25.43
N SER A 181 -22.33 14.74 25.80
CA SER A 181 -21.20 15.67 25.67
C SER A 181 -21.01 16.15 24.22
N CYS A 182 -21.30 15.30 23.23
CA CYS A 182 -21.24 15.66 21.81
C CYS A 182 -22.31 16.68 21.36
N GLY A 183 -23.23 17.06 22.25
CA GLY A 183 -24.29 18.04 21.99
C GLY A 183 -25.63 17.44 21.59
N ARG A 184 -25.67 16.18 21.14
CA ARG A 184 -26.93 15.47 20.82
C ARG A 184 -27.62 14.96 22.09
N ARG A 185 -28.82 14.39 21.92
CA ARG A 185 -29.59 13.73 22.98
C ARG A 185 -29.83 12.27 22.65
N GLY A 186 -29.75 11.41 23.66
CA GLY A 186 -30.09 10.00 23.53
C GLY A 186 -28.96 9.08 23.10
N CYS A 187 -27.72 9.56 23.04
CA CYS A 187 -26.55 8.74 22.69
C CYS A 187 -26.28 7.68 23.76
N ILE A 188 -25.87 6.47 23.37
CA ILE A 188 -25.57 5.37 24.31
C ILE A 188 -24.50 5.77 25.35
N GLU A 189 -23.52 6.60 24.97
CA GLU A 189 -22.51 7.12 25.92
C GLU A 189 -23.16 7.83 27.12
N ALA A 190 -24.24 8.58 26.90
CA ALA A 190 -24.95 9.31 27.94
C ALA A 190 -25.75 8.39 28.90
N TYR A 191 -25.67 7.06 28.71
CA TYR A 191 -26.30 6.07 29.57
C TYR A 191 -25.30 5.07 30.10
N ALA A 192 -24.51 4.45 29.21
CA ALA A 192 -23.71 3.29 29.54
C ALA A 192 -22.21 3.58 29.75
N SER A 193 -21.74 4.82 29.55
CA SER A 193 -20.37 5.16 29.96
C SER A 193 -20.23 5.11 31.48
N GLY A 194 -19.02 4.83 31.96
CA GLY A 194 -18.72 4.75 33.39
C GLY A 194 -19.06 6.04 34.14
N THR A 195 -18.83 7.20 33.51
CA THR A 195 -19.25 8.50 34.07
C THR A 195 -20.78 8.58 34.16
N SER A 196 -21.48 8.24 33.07
CA SER A 196 -22.95 8.31 33.01
C SER A 196 -23.65 7.32 33.95
N ILE A 197 -23.08 6.13 34.17
CA ILE A 197 -23.59 5.15 35.13
C ILE A 197 -23.52 5.72 36.55
N ALA A 198 -22.38 6.28 36.94
CA ALA A 198 -22.21 6.90 38.24
C ALA A 198 -23.16 8.10 38.42
N ASP A 199 -23.28 8.96 37.41
CA ASP A 199 -24.18 10.11 37.47
C ASP A 199 -25.65 9.70 37.57
N ARG A 200 -26.08 8.69 36.81
CA ARG A 200 -27.45 8.14 36.89
C ARG A 200 -27.75 7.56 38.26
N ALA A 201 -26.78 6.90 38.90
CA ALA A 201 -26.95 6.41 40.26
C ALA A 201 -27.06 7.55 41.28
N ARG A 202 -26.31 8.65 41.12
CA ARG A 202 -26.49 9.87 41.95
C ARG A 202 -27.88 10.48 41.77
N GLU A 203 -28.29 10.69 40.52
CA GLU A 203 -29.61 11.23 40.17
C GLU A 203 -30.75 10.37 40.75
N ALA A 204 -30.64 9.04 40.66
CA ALA A 204 -31.62 8.11 41.22
C ALA A 204 -31.67 8.17 42.76
N MET A 205 -30.51 8.27 43.43
CA MET A 205 -30.45 8.44 44.89
C MET A 205 -31.08 9.76 45.38
N GLU A 206 -30.98 10.82 44.58
CA GLU A 206 -31.61 12.12 44.84
C GLU A 206 -33.11 12.10 44.58
N ALA A 207 -33.56 11.42 43.52
CA ALA A 207 -34.97 11.26 43.18
C ALA A 207 -35.73 10.38 44.19
N GLU A 208 -35.04 9.43 44.84
CA GLU A 208 -35.61 8.53 45.83
C GLU A 208 -34.93 8.64 47.21
N PRO A 209 -35.06 9.76 47.95
CA PRO A 209 -34.30 9.99 49.20
C PRO A 209 -34.54 8.95 50.31
N ARG A 210 -35.69 8.28 50.28
CA ARG A 210 -36.10 7.29 51.30
C ARG A 210 -35.71 5.85 50.93
N ALA A 211 -35.28 5.60 49.70
CA ALA A 211 -34.85 4.28 49.29
C ALA A 211 -33.47 3.96 49.90
N SER A 212 -33.37 2.77 50.50
CA SER A 212 -32.11 2.24 51.04
C SER A 212 -31.15 1.97 49.88
N SER A 213 -29.94 2.52 49.97
CA SER A 213 -28.87 2.20 49.03
C SER A 213 -27.51 2.26 49.72
N SER A 214 -26.70 1.24 49.44
CA SER A 214 -25.31 1.08 49.84
C SER A 214 -24.37 2.10 49.20
N LEU A 215 -24.82 2.76 48.13
CA LEU A 215 -24.07 3.80 47.42
C LEU A 215 -24.06 5.15 48.16
N ARG A 216 -24.96 5.34 49.14
CA ARG A 216 -25.06 6.59 49.89
C ARG A 216 -23.83 6.78 50.78
N GLY A 217 -23.28 8.00 50.77
CA GLY A 217 -22.12 8.37 51.60
C GLY A 217 -20.76 8.08 50.98
N LEU A 218 -20.69 7.48 49.79
CA LEU A 218 -19.45 7.38 49.03
C LEU A 218 -19.01 8.77 48.55
N GLN A 219 -17.77 9.15 48.88
CA GLN A 219 -17.21 10.45 48.47
C GLN A 219 -17.00 10.52 46.95
N SER A 220 -16.63 9.40 46.32
CA SER A 220 -16.46 9.28 44.88
C SER A 220 -17.14 8.01 44.40
N LEU A 221 -18.25 8.16 43.70
CA LEU A 221 -19.02 7.06 43.11
C LEU A 221 -18.54 6.78 41.69
N THR A 222 -18.28 5.50 41.40
CA THR A 222 -17.86 5.00 40.09
C THR A 222 -18.83 3.94 39.56
N ALA A 223 -18.73 3.61 38.27
CA ALA A 223 -19.51 2.51 37.69
C ALA A 223 -19.19 1.14 38.31
N ALA A 224 -17.97 0.95 38.81
CA ALA A 224 -17.59 -0.29 39.51
C ALA A 224 -18.39 -0.45 40.80
N ASP A 225 -18.51 0.63 41.59
CA ASP A 225 -19.32 0.64 42.82
C ASP A 225 -20.79 0.33 42.52
N VAL A 226 -21.34 0.93 41.45
CA VAL A 226 -22.73 0.67 41.01
C VAL A 226 -22.91 -0.79 40.62
N SER A 227 -21.98 -1.37 39.84
CA SER A 227 -22.06 -2.79 39.45
C SER A 227 -21.96 -3.73 40.65
N ALA A 228 -21.10 -3.41 41.62
CA ALA A 228 -20.91 -4.20 42.83
C ALA A 228 -22.15 -4.13 43.75
N ALA A 229 -22.73 -2.95 43.92
CA ALA A 229 -23.96 -2.76 44.66
C ALA A 229 -25.15 -3.46 43.99
N ALA A 230 -25.25 -3.40 42.66
CA ALA A 230 -26.27 -4.13 41.90
C ALA A 230 -26.15 -5.65 42.11
N ALA A 231 -24.94 -6.20 42.06
CA ALA A 231 -24.68 -7.61 42.36
C ALA A 231 -25.01 -7.99 43.81
N ALA A 232 -24.88 -7.04 44.74
CA ALA A 232 -25.27 -7.20 46.15
C ALA A 232 -26.79 -7.01 46.40
N GLY A 233 -27.59 -6.78 45.37
CA GLY A 233 -29.05 -6.64 45.47
C GLY A 233 -29.53 -5.23 45.86
N ASP A 234 -28.69 -4.20 45.70
CA ASP A 234 -29.09 -2.81 45.90
C ASP A 234 -30.15 -2.41 44.85
N PRO A 235 -31.34 -1.94 45.25
CA PRO A 235 -32.43 -1.68 44.31
C PRO A 235 -32.15 -0.50 43.36
N ILE A 236 -31.48 0.56 43.85
CA ILE A 236 -31.15 1.72 43.02
C ILE A 236 -30.06 1.33 42.02
N ALA A 237 -29.00 0.70 42.50
CA ALA A 237 -27.90 0.27 41.65
C ALA A 237 -28.37 -0.76 40.60
N GLY A 238 -29.21 -1.70 41.00
CA GLY A 238 -29.82 -2.70 40.13
C GLY A 238 -30.64 -2.07 39.01
N ALA A 239 -31.49 -1.07 39.31
CA ALA A 239 -32.27 -0.38 38.29
C ALA A 239 -31.37 0.34 37.26
N VAL A 240 -30.35 1.07 37.72
CA VAL A 240 -29.41 1.78 36.85
C VAL A 240 -28.59 0.81 36.00
N TRP A 241 -28.14 -0.30 36.58
CA TRP A 241 -27.35 -1.31 35.90
C TRP A 241 -28.17 -2.07 34.85
N ASN A 242 -29.40 -2.47 35.18
CA ASN A 242 -30.30 -3.15 34.25
C ASN A 242 -30.61 -2.28 33.02
N GLU A 243 -30.92 -1.00 33.22
CA GLU A 243 -31.13 -0.08 32.10
C GLU A 243 -29.82 0.16 31.30
N THR A 244 -28.66 0.08 31.94
CA THR A 244 -27.37 0.17 31.25
C THR A 244 -27.14 -0.99 30.28
N VAL A 245 -27.32 -2.22 30.76
CA VAL A 245 -27.08 -3.42 29.93
C VAL A 245 -28.13 -3.57 28.83
N ASP A 246 -29.39 -3.18 29.09
CA ASP A 246 -30.48 -3.17 28.09
C ASP A 246 -30.20 -2.20 26.93
N LEU A 247 -29.80 -0.96 27.25
CA LEU A 247 -29.46 0.03 26.22
C LEU A 247 -28.17 -0.33 25.48
N LEU A 248 -27.18 -0.92 26.17
CA LEU A 248 -25.96 -1.39 25.53
C LEU A 248 -26.25 -2.59 24.61
N GLY A 249 -27.07 -3.54 25.05
CA GLY A 249 -27.51 -4.67 24.25
C GLY A 249 -28.28 -4.25 23.01
N THR A 250 -29.12 -3.22 23.12
CA THR A 250 -29.80 -2.59 21.97
C THR A 250 -28.78 -2.04 20.96
N ALA A 251 -27.81 -1.25 21.42
CA ALA A 251 -26.79 -0.66 20.55
C ALA A 251 -25.93 -1.73 19.85
N VAL A 252 -25.52 -2.78 20.58
CA VAL A 252 -24.74 -3.90 20.00
C VAL A 252 -25.59 -4.69 19.00
N THR A 253 -26.88 -4.92 19.28
CA THR A 253 -27.79 -5.61 18.37
C THR A 253 -27.93 -4.86 17.04
N ASP A 254 -28.12 -3.53 17.10
CA ASP A 254 -28.19 -2.71 15.90
C ASP A 254 -26.88 -2.74 15.10
N LEU A 255 -25.73 -2.71 15.78
CA LEU A 255 -24.43 -2.85 15.13
C LEU A 255 -24.25 -4.22 14.47
N VAL A 256 -24.70 -5.30 15.09
CA VAL A 256 -24.69 -6.64 14.50
C VAL A 256 -25.53 -6.69 13.23
N ASN A 257 -26.72 -6.07 13.25
CA ASN A 257 -27.59 -6.00 12.07
C ASN A 257 -26.98 -5.19 10.91
N VAL A 258 -26.20 -4.15 11.23
CA VAL A 258 -25.59 -3.28 10.21
C VAL A 258 -24.32 -3.89 9.61
N PHE A 259 -23.46 -4.50 10.43
CA PHE A 259 -22.14 -4.94 10.01
C PHE A 259 -22.02 -6.44 9.76
N GLU A 260 -22.95 -7.25 10.26
CA GLU A 260 -22.86 -8.72 10.27
C GLU A 260 -21.45 -9.21 10.69
N PRO A 261 -20.93 -8.80 11.86
CA PRO A 261 -19.57 -9.14 12.27
C PRO A 261 -19.48 -10.59 12.73
N ASP A 262 -18.28 -11.18 12.60
CA ASP A 262 -17.97 -12.45 13.25
C ASP A 262 -17.90 -12.29 14.79
N LEU A 263 -17.43 -11.12 15.25
CA LEU A 263 -17.17 -10.84 16.67
C LEU A 263 -17.38 -9.36 17.03
N VAL A 264 -18.11 -9.12 18.12
CA VAL A 264 -18.13 -7.85 18.85
C VAL A 264 -17.33 -8.01 20.13
N VAL A 265 -16.31 -7.17 20.30
CA VAL A 265 -15.43 -7.14 21.47
C VAL A 265 -15.78 -5.94 22.35
N LEU A 266 -16.07 -6.20 23.62
CA LEU A 266 -16.33 -5.18 24.63
C LEU A 266 -15.07 -5.00 25.50
N GLY A 267 -14.50 -3.80 25.50
CA GLY A 267 -13.36 -3.41 26.33
C GLY A 267 -13.67 -2.26 27.27
N GLY A 268 -12.66 -1.80 28.02
CA GLY A 268 -12.77 -0.62 28.89
C GLY A 268 -13.22 -0.94 30.32
N GLY A 269 -13.12 0.06 31.20
CA GLY A 269 -13.19 -0.15 32.65
C GLY A 269 -14.52 -0.69 33.19
N VAL A 270 -15.63 -0.47 32.50
CA VAL A 270 -16.97 -0.96 32.90
C VAL A 270 -17.11 -2.46 32.63
N THR A 271 -16.40 -2.98 31.63
CA THR A 271 -16.45 -4.42 31.27
C THR A 271 -15.82 -5.34 32.32
N ARG A 272 -15.12 -4.79 33.32
CA ARG A 272 -14.64 -5.53 34.50
C ARG A 272 -15.75 -6.08 35.39
N ALA A 273 -17.01 -5.67 35.18
CA ALA A 273 -18.17 -6.33 35.75
C ALA A 273 -18.37 -7.78 35.23
N GLY A 274 -17.62 -8.18 34.19
CA GLY A 274 -17.59 -9.56 33.70
C GLY A 274 -18.96 -10.00 33.18
N ASP A 275 -19.38 -11.18 33.61
CA ASP A 275 -20.63 -11.83 33.18
C ASP A 275 -21.88 -11.00 33.53
N LEU A 276 -21.81 -10.16 34.57
CA LEU A 276 -22.90 -9.24 34.94
C LEU A 276 -23.21 -8.21 33.84
N LEU A 277 -22.25 -7.92 32.96
CA LEU A 277 -22.43 -7.10 31.76
C LEU A 277 -22.55 -7.96 30.50
N LEU A 278 -21.67 -8.94 30.36
CA LEU A 278 -21.48 -9.68 29.12
C LEU A 278 -22.68 -10.57 28.77
N ASP A 279 -23.21 -11.31 29.73
CA ASP A 279 -24.28 -12.28 29.47
C ASP A 279 -25.59 -11.59 29.07
N PRO A 280 -26.08 -10.54 29.77
CA PRO A 280 -27.28 -9.81 29.34
C PRO A 280 -27.16 -9.24 27.92
N VAL A 281 -26.01 -8.67 27.56
CA VAL A 281 -25.77 -8.12 26.22
C VAL A 281 -25.75 -9.24 25.17
N ARG A 282 -25.07 -10.36 25.46
CA ARG A 282 -25.01 -11.53 24.56
C ARG A 282 -26.40 -12.14 24.33
N ASP A 283 -27.18 -12.30 25.39
CA ASP A 283 -28.54 -12.86 25.33
C ASP A 283 -29.48 -11.96 24.53
N GLN A 284 -29.36 -10.64 24.68
CA GLN A 284 -30.14 -9.68 23.92
C GLN A 284 -29.80 -9.76 22.42
N VAL A 285 -28.51 -9.76 22.06
CA VAL A 285 -28.07 -9.89 20.67
C VAL A 285 -28.59 -11.18 20.04
N ALA A 286 -28.47 -12.31 20.74
CA ALA A 286 -28.95 -13.61 20.25
C ALA A 286 -30.47 -13.64 20.04
N ARG A 287 -31.23 -12.88 20.85
CA ARG A 287 -32.70 -12.82 20.80
C ARG A 287 -33.22 -11.83 19.76
N GLU A 288 -32.57 -10.69 19.59
CA GLU A 288 -33.13 -9.52 18.89
C GLU A 288 -32.46 -9.21 17.54
N ALA A 289 -31.24 -9.68 17.31
CA ALA A 289 -30.59 -9.51 16.01
C ALA A 289 -31.29 -10.34 14.91
N MET A 290 -31.23 -9.86 13.67
CA MET A 290 -31.79 -10.56 12.52
C MET A 290 -31.17 -11.96 12.39
N GLY A 291 -32.01 -12.98 12.21
CA GLY A 291 -31.65 -14.38 12.44
C GLY A 291 -30.28 -14.86 11.93
N PRO A 292 -29.90 -14.66 10.65
CA PRO A 292 -28.58 -15.06 10.17
C PRO A 292 -27.43 -14.35 10.90
N ALA A 293 -27.50 -13.01 11.01
CA ALA A 293 -26.48 -12.19 11.66
C ALA A 293 -26.37 -12.50 13.16
N GLY A 294 -27.50 -12.61 13.87
CA GLY A 294 -27.53 -12.92 15.30
C GLY A 294 -26.98 -14.30 15.65
N ARG A 295 -27.11 -15.29 14.74
CA ARG A 295 -26.51 -16.63 14.93
C ARG A 295 -25.03 -16.68 14.63
N ALA A 296 -24.54 -15.82 13.74
CA ALA A 296 -23.14 -15.77 13.35
C ALA A 296 -22.29 -14.95 14.32
N ALA A 297 -22.82 -13.82 14.79
CA ALA A 297 -22.09 -12.87 15.62
C ALA A 297 -21.85 -13.38 17.04
N ARG A 298 -20.60 -13.31 17.49
CA ARG A 298 -20.22 -13.59 18.88
C ARG A 298 -20.01 -12.29 19.65
N VAL A 299 -20.26 -12.30 20.95
CA VAL A 299 -19.93 -11.18 21.86
C VAL A 299 -18.96 -11.66 22.94
N ALA A 300 -17.81 -10.99 23.05
CA ALA A 300 -16.74 -11.34 23.99
C ALA A 300 -16.10 -10.10 24.64
N LEU A 301 -15.32 -10.32 25.70
CA LEU A 301 -14.51 -9.29 26.32
C LEU A 301 -13.16 -9.13 25.61
N ALA A 302 -12.58 -7.93 25.73
CA ALA A 302 -11.25 -7.59 25.23
C ALA A 302 -10.14 -8.49 25.82
N GLY A 303 -9.18 -8.89 24.99
CA GLY A 303 -8.11 -9.80 25.38
C GLY A 303 -6.83 -9.10 25.85
N LEU A 304 -6.60 -7.84 25.46
CA LEU A 304 -5.35 -7.11 25.76
C LEU A 304 -5.40 -6.35 27.09
N GLY A 305 -6.59 -6.17 27.67
CA GLY A 305 -6.77 -5.49 28.96
C GLY A 305 -6.17 -4.08 28.96
N ASP A 306 -5.42 -3.74 30.00
CA ASP A 306 -4.86 -2.40 30.20
C ASP A 306 -3.76 -2.01 29.18
N LEU A 307 -3.22 -2.98 28.42
CA LEU A 307 -2.20 -2.73 27.40
C LEU A 307 -2.80 -2.23 26.07
N VAL A 308 -4.13 -2.29 25.91
CA VAL A 308 -4.80 -2.02 24.63
C VAL A 308 -4.51 -0.62 24.07
N GLY A 309 -4.27 0.39 24.93
CA GLY A 309 -3.93 1.75 24.46
C GLY A 309 -2.57 1.80 23.77
N VAL A 310 -1.52 1.33 24.44
CA VAL A 310 -0.16 1.30 23.89
C VAL A 310 -0.03 0.33 22.71
N VAL A 311 -0.63 -0.86 22.83
CA VAL A 311 -0.65 -1.85 21.73
C VAL A 311 -1.49 -1.32 20.57
N GLY A 312 -2.59 -0.63 20.84
CA GLY A 312 -3.41 0.08 19.85
C GLY A 312 -2.60 1.05 19.03
N ALA A 313 -1.99 2.03 19.70
CA ALA A 313 -1.13 3.02 19.08
C ALA A 313 -0.03 2.35 18.23
N ALA A 314 0.70 1.39 18.79
CA ALA A 314 1.72 0.64 18.07
C ALA A 314 1.18 -0.16 16.87
N THR A 315 -0.04 -0.70 16.96
CA THR A 315 -0.63 -1.49 15.87
C THR A 315 -0.91 -0.61 14.65
N VAL A 316 -1.30 0.65 14.85
CA VAL A 316 -1.45 1.62 13.76
C VAL A 316 -0.10 1.93 13.12
N ALA A 317 1.00 1.97 13.88
CA ALA A 317 2.34 2.09 13.32
C ALA A 317 2.70 0.89 12.43
N TYR A 318 2.30 -0.33 12.81
CA TYR A 318 2.45 -1.50 11.94
C TYR A 318 1.58 -1.41 10.68
N ASP A 319 0.37 -0.86 10.78
CA ASP A 319 -0.52 -0.60 9.63
C ASP A 319 0.12 0.41 8.66
N LEU A 320 0.69 1.51 9.18
CA LEU A 320 1.46 2.49 8.40
C LEU A 320 2.62 1.83 7.63
N LEU A 321 3.38 0.97 8.30
CA LEU A 321 4.46 0.25 7.64
C LEU A 321 3.90 -0.68 6.54
N GLU A 322 2.78 -1.38 6.78
CA GLU A 322 2.14 -2.25 5.78
C GLU A 322 1.52 -1.52 4.59
N ASP A 323 0.95 -0.33 4.81
CA ASP A 323 0.27 0.49 3.80
C ASP A 323 1.21 1.42 3.04
N THR A 324 2.41 1.69 3.57
CA THR A 324 3.46 2.39 2.79
C THR A 324 3.76 1.55 1.56
N PRO A 325 3.48 2.03 0.33
CA PRO A 325 3.79 1.29 -0.88
C PRO A 325 5.27 0.93 -0.82
N ARG A 326 5.58 -0.36 -0.92
CA ARG A 326 6.93 -0.76 -1.28
C ARG A 326 7.22 -0.11 -2.63
N THR A 327 7.95 1.00 -2.62
CA THR A 327 8.99 1.14 -3.63
C THR A 327 9.81 -0.15 -3.53
N THR A 328 9.78 -0.94 -4.61
CA THR A 328 10.41 -2.24 -4.86
C THR A 328 9.65 -3.53 -4.46
N LEU A 329 9.33 -4.26 -5.53
CA LEU A 329 8.99 -5.68 -5.58
C LEU A 329 10.14 -6.53 -5.00
N GLU A 330 10.36 -6.53 -3.70
CA GLU A 330 11.35 -7.41 -3.08
C GLU A 330 10.69 -8.64 -2.46
N ASN A 331 10.55 -9.66 -3.30
CA ASN A 331 10.51 -11.03 -2.82
C ASN A 331 11.90 -11.32 -2.19
N PRO A 332 12.00 -11.64 -0.89
CA PRO A 332 13.28 -11.77 -0.18
C PRO A 332 14.17 -12.94 -0.67
N ASN A 333 13.72 -13.70 -1.68
CA ASN A 333 14.48 -14.73 -2.38
C ASN A 333 14.71 -14.41 -3.88
N MET A 334 14.43 -13.19 -4.36
CA MET A 334 14.77 -12.79 -5.73
C MET A 334 16.19 -12.19 -5.74
N PRO A 335 17.16 -12.80 -6.46
CA PRO A 335 18.51 -12.26 -6.58
C PRO A 335 18.48 -10.90 -7.25
N ASP A 336 19.21 -9.87 -6.80
CA ASP A 336 19.18 -8.50 -7.34
C ASP A 336 19.47 -8.47 -8.86
N TRP A 337 18.37 -8.46 -9.59
CA TRP A 337 18.28 -8.62 -11.02
C TRP A 337 18.54 -7.28 -11.70
N LEU A 338 18.30 -6.16 -11.01
CA LEU A 338 18.58 -4.84 -11.54
C LEU A 338 20.09 -4.63 -11.67
N GLU A 339 20.85 -4.84 -10.61
CA GLU A 339 22.32 -4.70 -10.64
C GLU A 339 22.91 -5.65 -11.70
N THR A 340 22.46 -6.90 -11.73
CA THR A 340 22.89 -7.88 -12.74
C THR A 340 22.58 -7.41 -14.17
N HIS A 341 21.37 -6.91 -14.43
CA HIS A 341 21.00 -6.42 -15.77
C HIS A 341 21.74 -5.15 -16.18
N LEU A 342 22.06 -4.26 -15.24
CA LEU A 342 22.85 -3.05 -15.47
C LEU A 342 24.30 -3.41 -15.78
N ASP A 343 24.91 -4.31 -15.01
CA ASP A 343 26.28 -4.76 -15.26
C ASP A 343 26.40 -5.48 -16.60
N GLU A 344 25.43 -6.34 -16.94
CA GLU A 344 25.38 -6.99 -18.27
C GLU A 344 25.19 -5.97 -19.40
N HIS A 345 24.40 -4.91 -19.19
CA HIS A 345 24.26 -3.83 -20.18
C HIS A 345 25.58 -3.14 -20.44
N VAL A 346 26.23 -2.68 -19.36
CA VAL A 346 27.51 -1.94 -19.44
C VAL A 346 28.56 -2.79 -20.13
N ALA A 347 28.71 -4.06 -19.74
CA ALA A 347 29.69 -4.96 -20.34
C ALA A 347 29.47 -5.16 -21.85
N VAL A 348 28.22 -5.30 -22.30
CA VAL A 348 27.91 -5.43 -23.73
C VAL A 348 28.14 -4.10 -24.47
N ALA A 349 27.72 -2.98 -23.88
CA ALA A 349 27.93 -1.65 -24.46
C ALA A 349 29.41 -1.30 -24.62
N GLU A 350 30.27 -1.64 -23.65
CA GLU A 350 31.71 -1.50 -23.78
C GLU A 350 32.26 -2.36 -24.92
N ALA A 351 31.81 -3.61 -25.04
CA ALA A 351 32.23 -4.53 -26.09
C ALA A 351 31.83 -4.06 -27.50
N MET A 352 30.80 -3.21 -27.63
CA MET A 352 30.40 -2.62 -28.91
C MET A 352 31.48 -1.73 -29.54
N THR A 353 32.47 -1.27 -28.76
CA THR A 353 33.61 -0.50 -29.28
C THR A 353 34.34 -1.25 -30.41
N ALA A 354 34.36 -2.59 -30.35
CA ALA A 354 34.97 -3.42 -31.38
C ALA A 354 34.23 -3.39 -32.74
N LEU A 355 32.96 -2.97 -32.76
CA LEU A 355 32.12 -2.86 -33.96
C LEU A 355 32.10 -1.44 -34.55
N ALA A 356 32.82 -0.48 -33.96
CA ALA A 356 32.72 0.92 -34.35
C ALA A 356 33.04 1.17 -35.84
N GLU A 357 34.04 0.48 -36.40
CA GLU A 357 34.39 0.62 -37.81
C GLU A 357 33.37 -0.07 -38.73
N ASP A 358 32.83 -1.22 -38.34
CA ASP A 358 31.76 -1.91 -39.08
C ASP A 358 30.48 -1.07 -39.12
N ILE A 359 30.09 -0.48 -37.98
CA ILE A 359 28.92 0.43 -37.88
C ILE A 359 29.12 1.63 -38.82
N ARG A 360 30.31 2.25 -38.81
CA ARG A 360 30.64 3.38 -39.69
C ARG A 360 30.63 2.99 -41.17
N SER A 361 31.15 1.80 -41.50
CA SER A 361 31.13 1.27 -42.86
C SER A 361 29.70 1.04 -43.36
N VAL A 362 28.79 0.60 -42.48
CA VAL A 362 27.38 0.43 -42.80
C VAL A 362 26.70 1.77 -43.06
N GLY A 363 26.99 2.81 -42.27
CA GLY A 363 26.47 4.16 -42.55
C GLY A 363 26.90 4.68 -43.92
N HIS A 364 28.17 4.50 -44.31
CA HIS A 364 28.63 4.85 -45.66
C HIS A 364 27.90 4.04 -46.75
N LEU A 365 27.75 2.73 -46.56
CA LEU A 365 27.03 1.87 -47.50
C LEU A 365 25.60 2.37 -47.76
N ILE A 366 24.88 2.77 -46.71
CA ILE A 366 23.52 3.29 -46.83
C ILE A 366 23.51 4.66 -47.53
N SER A 367 24.45 5.55 -47.19
CA SER A 367 24.62 6.83 -47.90
C SER A 367 24.90 6.64 -49.40
N ASP A 368 25.79 5.73 -49.77
CA ASP A 368 26.13 5.42 -51.16
C ASP A 368 24.95 4.81 -51.93
N THR A 369 24.14 4.01 -51.24
CA THR A 369 22.88 3.47 -51.77
C THR A 369 21.95 4.60 -52.16
N TYR A 370 21.76 5.58 -51.28
CA TYR A 370 20.94 6.75 -51.58
C TYR A 370 21.57 7.66 -52.64
N ALA A 371 22.89 7.82 -52.67
CA ALA A 371 23.59 8.56 -53.73
C ALA A 371 23.31 7.96 -55.11
N SER A 372 23.13 6.64 -55.17
CA SER A 372 22.87 5.88 -56.39
C SER A 372 21.37 5.72 -56.71
N GLY A 373 20.48 6.32 -55.90
CA GLY A 373 19.03 6.28 -56.09
C GLY A 373 18.34 4.99 -55.58
N GLY A 374 19.02 4.19 -54.76
CA GLY A 374 18.48 2.99 -54.15
C GLY A 374 17.54 3.24 -52.97
N THR A 375 16.80 2.20 -52.60
CA THR A 375 15.85 2.19 -51.47
C THR A 375 16.34 1.26 -50.36
N VAL A 376 16.04 1.60 -49.10
CA VAL A 376 16.32 0.73 -47.94
C VAL A 376 15.06 -0.02 -47.53
N TYR A 377 15.08 -1.34 -47.58
CA TYR A 377 14.01 -2.19 -47.05
C TYR A 377 14.43 -2.78 -45.70
N THR A 378 13.59 -2.70 -44.68
CA THR A 378 13.87 -3.25 -43.36
C THR A 378 12.85 -4.32 -42.98
N PHE A 379 13.28 -5.35 -42.24
CA PHE A 379 12.35 -6.31 -41.65
C PHE A 379 12.91 -7.02 -40.42
N GLY A 380 12.01 -7.57 -39.62
CA GLY A 380 12.29 -8.37 -38.43
C GLY A 380 10.98 -8.89 -37.87
N ASN A 381 11.05 -9.82 -36.91
CA ASN A 381 9.86 -10.33 -36.22
C ASN A 381 9.94 -10.06 -34.71
N GLY A 382 8.79 -10.06 -34.02
CA GLY A 382 8.72 -9.77 -32.59
C GLY A 382 9.33 -8.41 -32.23
N GLY A 383 10.19 -8.38 -31.22
CA GLY A 383 10.89 -7.15 -30.82
C GLY A 383 11.77 -6.54 -31.94
N SER A 384 12.40 -7.38 -32.77
CA SER A 384 13.19 -6.90 -33.93
C SER A 384 12.33 -6.26 -35.04
N ALA A 385 11.02 -6.51 -35.07
CA ALA A 385 10.11 -5.78 -35.95
C ALA A 385 9.95 -4.32 -35.52
N ALA A 386 10.13 -4.01 -34.22
CA ALA A 386 10.12 -2.64 -33.71
C ALA A 386 11.40 -1.90 -34.12
N ASP A 387 12.57 -2.53 -33.98
CA ASP A 387 13.85 -1.95 -34.43
C ASP A 387 13.84 -1.66 -35.94
N ALA A 388 13.30 -2.58 -36.75
CA ALA A 388 13.16 -2.39 -38.19
C ALA A 388 12.27 -1.20 -38.56
N GLN A 389 11.13 -1.03 -37.87
CA GLN A 389 10.23 0.10 -38.04
C GLN A 389 10.85 1.41 -37.58
N HIS A 390 11.55 1.38 -36.44
CA HIS A 390 12.24 2.53 -35.89
C HIS A 390 13.28 3.03 -36.88
N PHE A 391 14.14 2.14 -37.39
CA PHE A 391 15.16 2.53 -38.35
C PHE A 391 14.57 3.14 -39.64
N THR A 392 13.48 2.58 -40.17
CA THR A 392 12.76 3.20 -41.31
C THR A 392 12.22 4.58 -40.95
N GLY A 393 11.67 4.76 -39.74
CA GLY A 393 11.20 6.06 -39.27
C GLY A 393 12.29 7.12 -39.26
N GLU A 394 13.48 6.78 -38.74
CA GLU A 394 14.64 7.68 -38.69
C GLU A 394 15.16 8.04 -40.09
N LEU A 395 15.05 7.13 -41.08
CA LEU A 395 15.47 7.37 -42.47
C LEU A 395 14.45 8.19 -43.26
N ILE A 396 13.15 8.07 -43.00
CA ILE A 396 12.13 8.87 -43.71
C ILE A 396 11.99 10.25 -43.08
N GLY A 397 11.81 10.30 -41.76
CA GLY A 397 11.62 11.52 -40.99
C GLY A 397 12.92 12.31 -40.90
N HIS A 398 13.70 12.03 -39.85
CA HIS A 398 15.09 12.40 -39.59
C HIS A 398 15.40 12.03 -38.14
N TYR A 399 16.67 11.82 -37.80
CA TYR A 399 17.07 11.53 -36.42
C TYR A 399 17.29 12.81 -35.63
N LYS A 400 18.27 13.63 -36.05
CA LYS A 400 18.63 14.87 -35.32
C LYS A 400 18.74 16.09 -36.22
N ARG A 401 19.08 15.91 -37.50
CA ARG A 401 19.29 17.02 -38.44
C ARG A 401 18.08 17.19 -39.34
N ASP A 402 17.80 18.43 -39.70
CA ASP A 402 16.87 18.70 -40.79
C ASP A 402 17.55 18.39 -42.13
N ARG A 403 16.95 17.48 -42.91
CA ARG A 403 17.51 16.96 -44.17
C ARG A 403 16.39 16.44 -45.06
N ARG A 404 16.71 16.20 -46.35
CA ARG A 404 15.73 15.64 -47.31
C ARG A 404 15.23 14.24 -46.88
N PRO A 405 13.96 13.87 -47.12
CA PRO A 405 13.46 12.52 -46.84
C PRO A 405 14.20 11.47 -47.67
N LEU A 406 14.48 10.31 -47.08
CA LEU A 406 15.16 9.21 -47.76
C LEU A 406 14.22 8.00 -47.95
N PRO A 407 14.23 7.34 -49.11
CA PRO A 407 13.30 6.25 -49.40
C PRO A 407 13.61 5.02 -48.53
N ALA A 408 12.64 4.60 -47.72
CA ALA A 408 12.72 3.38 -46.96
C ALA A 408 11.33 2.73 -46.76
N VAL A 409 11.30 1.40 -46.60
CA VAL A 409 10.06 0.64 -46.39
C VAL A 409 10.31 -0.49 -45.39
N THR A 410 9.48 -0.58 -44.35
CA THR A 410 9.49 -1.73 -43.44
C THR A 410 8.50 -2.79 -43.90
N LEU A 411 8.93 -4.04 -44.03
CA LEU A 411 8.10 -5.15 -44.54
C LEU A 411 7.23 -5.81 -43.46
N SER A 412 7.30 -5.34 -42.21
CA SER A 412 6.55 -5.91 -41.08
C SER A 412 5.33 -5.09 -40.66
N THR A 413 4.94 -4.07 -41.42
CA THR A 413 3.88 -3.10 -41.02
C THR A 413 2.53 -3.34 -41.71
N ASP A 414 2.52 -3.86 -42.92
CA ASP A 414 1.28 -4.17 -43.63
C ASP A 414 0.70 -5.49 -43.11
N THR A 415 -0.26 -5.38 -42.21
CA THR A 415 -0.94 -6.52 -41.60
C THR A 415 -1.71 -7.35 -42.62
N SER A 416 -2.19 -6.75 -43.70
CA SER A 416 -2.89 -7.48 -44.77
C SER A 416 -1.92 -8.37 -45.54
N VAL A 417 -0.75 -7.85 -45.89
CA VAL A 417 0.31 -8.62 -46.57
C VAL A 417 0.87 -9.72 -45.67
N LEU A 418 1.16 -9.41 -44.40
CA LEU A 418 1.68 -10.40 -43.46
C LEU A 418 0.72 -11.57 -43.27
N THR A 419 -0.58 -11.27 -43.08
CA THR A 419 -1.59 -12.31 -42.82
C THR A 419 -1.93 -13.10 -44.06
N CYS A 420 -2.04 -12.48 -45.24
CA CYS A 420 -2.33 -13.22 -46.47
C CYS A 420 -1.16 -14.14 -46.87
N VAL A 421 0.09 -13.67 -46.78
CA VAL A 421 1.25 -14.51 -47.09
C VAL A 421 1.40 -15.65 -46.08
N ALA A 422 1.23 -15.36 -44.78
CA ALA A 422 1.32 -16.39 -43.75
C ALA A 422 0.22 -17.46 -43.89
N ASN A 423 -0.99 -17.06 -44.28
CA ASN A 423 -2.14 -17.96 -44.46
C ASN A 423 -2.04 -18.80 -45.74
N ASP A 424 -1.70 -18.17 -46.86
CA ASP A 424 -1.78 -18.81 -48.18
C ASP A 424 -0.51 -19.60 -48.53
N TYR A 425 0.60 -19.32 -47.84
CA TYR A 425 1.88 -19.98 -48.08
C TYR A 425 2.51 -20.51 -46.79
N SER A 426 3.17 -19.65 -46.02
CA SER A 426 3.80 -19.98 -44.77
C SER A 426 4.23 -18.70 -44.06
N TYR A 427 4.25 -18.73 -42.73
CA TYR A 427 4.87 -17.65 -41.96
C TYR A 427 6.36 -17.47 -42.29
N GLU A 428 7.03 -18.52 -42.79
CA GLU A 428 8.43 -18.48 -43.25
C GLU A 428 8.61 -17.57 -44.48
N ASP A 429 7.57 -17.36 -45.27
CA ASP A 429 7.70 -16.66 -46.54
C ASP A 429 7.33 -15.17 -46.48
N VAL A 430 6.88 -14.69 -45.31
CA VAL A 430 6.29 -13.35 -45.15
C VAL A 430 7.22 -12.23 -45.59
N PHE A 431 8.54 -12.37 -45.38
CA PHE A 431 9.50 -11.37 -45.85
C PHE A 431 10.04 -11.70 -47.24
N ALA A 432 10.32 -12.98 -47.54
CA ALA A 432 10.86 -13.39 -48.84
C ALA A 432 9.98 -12.94 -50.00
N ARG A 433 8.65 -13.15 -49.93
CA ARG A 433 7.71 -12.72 -50.98
C ARG A 433 7.68 -11.22 -51.19
N GLN A 434 7.74 -10.45 -50.11
CA GLN A 434 7.77 -8.99 -50.20
C GLN A 434 9.08 -8.50 -50.80
N VAL A 435 10.22 -9.10 -50.42
CA VAL A 435 11.54 -8.78 -50.98
C VAL A 435 11.61 -9.11 -52.47
N GLU A 436 11.13 -10.28 -52.89
CA GLU A 436 11.08 -10.68 -54.30
C GLU A 436 10.28 -9.70 -55.16
N ALA A 437 9.16 -9.21 -54.63
CA ALA A 437 8.28 -8.28 -55.31
C ALA A 437 8.83 -6.84 -55.37
N LEU A 438 9.52 -6.40 -54.31
CA LEU A 438 9.86 -4.98 -54.12
C LEU A 438 11.32 -4.67 -54.42
N ALA A 439 12.26 -5.48 -53.92
CA ALA A 439 13.69 -5.16 -53.97
C ALA A 439 14.30 -5.36 -55.37
N ARG A 440 15.29 -4.53 -55.70
CA ARG A 440 16.01 -4.50 -56.98
C ARG A 440 17.53 -4.41 -56.76
N PRO A 441 18.34 -4.71 -57.79
CA PRO A 441 19.76 -4.42 -57.75
C PRO A 441 20.01 -2.93 -57.47
N GLY A 442 20.91 -2.65 -56.52
CA GLY A 442 21.19 -1.29 -56.04
C GLY A 442 20.42 -0.87 -54.79
N ASP A 443 19.45 -1.67 -54.33
CA ASP A 443 18.78 -1.48 -53.03
C ASP A 443 19.57 -2.14 -51.90
N VAL A 444 19.29 -1.71 -50.65
CA VAL A 444 19.78 -2.37 -49.43
C VAL A 444 18.61 -3.01 -48.70
N VAL A 445 18.79 -4.27 -48.28
CA VAL A 445 17.81 -5.01 -47.49
C VAL A 445 18.41 -5.33 -46.12
N VAL A 446 17.78 -4.80 -45.07
CA VAL A 446 18.24 -4.85 -43.69
C VAL A 446 17.34 -5.77 -42.87
N ALA A 447 17.93 -6.83 -42.32
CA ALA A 447 17.25 -7.78 -41.45
C ALA A 447 17.67 -7.58 -39.99
N PHE A 448 16.68 -7.50 -39.09
CA PHE A 448 16.88 -7.47 -37.64
C PHE A 448 16.44 -8.81 -37.03
N THR A 449 17.32 -9.43 -36.25
CA THR A 449 17.02 -10.65 -35.49
C THR A 449 18.04 -10.86 -34.38
N THR A 450 17.62 -11.16 -33.16
CA THR A 450 18.61 -11.35 -32.08
C THR A 450 19.41 -12.64 -32.22
N SER A 451 18.82 -13.72 -32.75
CA SER A 451 19.47 -15.04 -32.84
C SER A 451 19.93 -15.43 -34.25
N GLY A 452 19.45 -14.76 -35.30
CA GLY A 452 19.75 -15.16 -36.68
C GLY A 452 19.07 -16.45 -37.15
N ARG A 453 18.18 -17.03 -36.34
CA ARG A 453 17.63 -18.38 -36.56
C ARG A 453 16.19 -18.41 -37.05
N SER A 454 15.48 -17.27 -37.02
CA SER A 454 14.09 -17.20 -37.46
C SER A 454 13.98 -17.55 -38.95
N PRO A 455 13.27 -18.63 -39.34
CA PRO A 455 13.24 -19.09 -40.73
C PRO A 455 12.76 -18.00 -41.70
N ASN A 456 11.79 -17.18 -41.29
CA ASN A 456 11.30 -16.07 -42.10
C ASN A 456 12.32 -14.96 -42.33
N VAL A 457 13.19 -14.71 -41.36
CA VAL A 457 14.27 -13.72 -41.50
C VAL A 457 15.36 -14.25 -42.43
N VAL A 458 15.72 -15.53 -42.27
CA VAL A 458 16.70 -16.22 -43.13
C VAL A 458 16.22 -16.24 -44.59
N ALA A 459 14.96 -16.63 -44.83
CA ALA A 459 14.36 -16.65 -46.15
C ALA A 459 14.30 -15.25 -46.78
N GLY A 460 13.97 -14.22 -45.99
CA GLY A 460 13.97 -12.82 -46.45
C GLY A 460 15.34 -12.35 -46.93
N LEU A 461 16.42 -12.66 -46.20
CA LEU A 461 17.78 -12.31 -46.60
C LEU A 461 18.25 -13.11 -47.83
N ALA A 462 17.94 -14.42 -47.88
CA ALA A 462 18.26 -15.24 -49.04
C ALA A 462 17.56 -14.73 -50.31
N ALA A 463 16.29 -14.34 -50.19
CA ALA A 463 15.55 -13.70 -51.28
C ALA A 463 16.23 -12.40 -51.74
N ALA A 464 16.64 -11.53 -50.82
CA ALA A 464 17.31 -10.27 -51.15
C ALA A 464 18.62 -10.49 -51.91
N GLN A 465 19.43 -11.44 -51.45
CA GLN A 465 20.67 -11.84 -52.12
C GLN A 465 20.39 -12.35 -53.55
N SER A 466 19.36 -13.18 -53.74
CA SER A 466 18.97 -13.68 -55.06
C SER A 466 18.47 -12.58 -56.02
N ARG A 467 17.91 -11.50 -55.46
CA ARG A 467 17.44 -10.32 -56.20
C ARG A 467 18.56 -9.33 -56.55
N GLY A 468 19.79 -9.59 -56.08
CA GLY A 468 20.95 -8.74 -56.30
C GLY A 468 20.94 -7.46 -55.46
N ALA A 469 20.11 -7.40 -54.41
CA ALA A 469 20.17 -6.32 -53.43
C ALA A 469 21.32 -6.56 -52.44
N THR A 470 21.90 -5.50 -51.90
CA THR A 470 22.91 -5.62 -50.85
C THR A 470 22.24 -6.00 -49.54
N THR A 471 22.75 -7.01 -48.86
CA THR A 471 22.14 -7.58 -47.66
C THR A 471 22.88 -7.18 -46.39
N LEU A 472 22.14 -6.68 -45.40
CA LEU A 472 22.65 -6.24 -44.12
C LEU A 472 21.92 -6.95 -42.97
N LEU A 473 22.68 -7.55 -42.05
CA LEU A 473 22.14 -8.26 -40.89
C LEU A 473 22.51 -7.56 -39.58
N PHE A 474 21.50 -7.23 -38.77
CA PHE A 474 21.65 -6.90 -37.36
C PHE A 474 21.33 -8.14 -36.53
N ALA A 475 22.34 -8.70 -35.85
CA ALA A 475 22.14 -9.87 -35.01
C ALA A 475 23.01 -9.89 -33.75
N GLY A 476 22.84 -10.91 -32.91
CA GLY A 476 23.72 -11.20 -31.78
C GLY A 476 24.52 -12.49 -31.98
N GLY A 477 25.58 -12.63 -31.20
CA GLY A 477 26.42 -13.83 -31.19
C GLY A 477 27.10 -14.07 -32.53
N ASP A 478 26.86 -15.23 -33.14
CA ASP A 478 27.43 -15.62 -34.43
C ASP A 478 26.55 -15.24 -35.64
N GLY A 479 25.38 -14.62 -35.40
CA GLY A 479 24.42 -14.27 -36.44
C GLY A 479 23.63 -15.45 -37.01
N GLY A 480 23.82 -16.67 -36.48
CA GLY A 480 23.06 -17.86 -36.84
C GLY A 480 23.03 -18.19 -38.35
N PRO A 481 22.04 -18.98 -38.80
CA PRO A 481 21.83 -19.29 -40.22
C PRO A 481 21.64 -18.06 -41.12
N ALA A 482 21.12 -16.94 -40.60
CA ALA A 482 20.95 -15.72 -41.37
C ALA A 482 22.28 -15.13 -41.87
N ARG A 483 23.39 -15.35 -41.13
CA ARG A 483 24.70 -14.76 -41.43
C ARG A 483 25.24 -15.11 -42.82
N VAL A 484 24.93 -16.30 -43.36
CA VAL A 484 25.46 -16.74 -44.66
C VAL A 484 24.82 -16.00 -45.83
N HIS A 485 23.68 -15.35 -45.61
CA HIS A 485 22.93 -14.58 -46.60
C HIS A 485 23.13 -13.07 -46.44
N ALA A 486 24.13 -12.64 -45.67
CA ALA A 486 24.40 -11.23 -45.37
C ALA A 486 25.78 -10.80 -45.91
N ASP A 487 25.79 -9.78 -46.77
CA ASP A 487 27.01 -9.13 -47.29
C ASP A 487 27.73 -8.32 -46.20
N ARG A 488 26.95 -7.75 -45.29
CA ARG A 488 27.42 -7.07 -44.07
C ARG A 488 26.63 -7.57 -42.87
N ALA A 489 27.30 -7.74 -41.73
CA ALA A 489 26.67 -8.17 -40.50
C ALA A 489 27.21 -7.38 -39.31
N LEU A 490 26.31 -6.77 -38.54
CA LEU A 490 26.59 -6.14 -37.26
C LEU A 490 26.16 -7.12 -36.16
N LEU A 491 27.14 -7.78 -35.57
CA LEU A 491 26.94 -8.88 -34.63
C LEU A 491 27.25 -8.42 -33.20
N VAL A 492 26.21 -8.09 -32.44
CA VAL A 492 26.35 -7.72 -31.02
C VAL A 492 27.00 -8.89 -30.27
N PRO A 493 28.08 -8.67 -29.49
CA PRO A 493 28.83 -9.73 -28.80
C PRO A 493 28.08 -10.21 -27.54
N SER A 494 26.83 -10.61 -27.69
CA SER A 494 25.97 -11.14 -26.63
C SER A 494 25.04 -12.22 -27.18
N LYS A 495 24.61 -13.12 -26.30
CA LYS A 495 23.53 -14.09 -26.56
C LYS A 495 22.21 -13.70 -25.87
N SER A 496 22.22 -12.62 -25.09
CA SER A 496 21.07 -12.13 -24.34
C SER A 496 20.20 -11.27 -25.25
N THR A 497 19.01 -11.78 -25.63
CA THR A 497 18.05 -11.08 -26.51
C THR A 497 17.82 -9.62 -26.09
N PRO A 498 17.55 -9.29 -24.81
CA PRO A 498 17.37 -7.90 -24.39
C PRO A 498 18.61 -7.02 -24.63
N ARG A 499 19.82 -7.50 -24.30
CA ARG A 499 21.06 -6.74 -24.53
C ARG A 499 21.32 -6.53 -26.01
N ILE A 500 21.02 -7.54 -26.84
CA ILE A 500 21.17 -7.45 -28.30
C ILE A 500 20.25 -6.35 -28.86
N GLN A 501 19.00 -6.29 -28.43
CA GLN A 501 18.06 -5.27 -28.90
C GLN A 501 18.47 -3.85 -28.49
N GLU A 502 18.92 -3.65 -27.25
CA GLU A 502 19.46 -2.35 -26.82
C GLU A 502 20.62 -1.88 -27.70
N MET A 503 21.51 -2.80 -28.07
CA MET A 503 22.62 -2.48 -28.96
C MET A 503 22.19 -2.32 -30.42
N HIS A 504 21.14 -3.01 -30.88
CA HIS A 504 20.54 -2.75 -32.20
C HIS A 504 20.01 -1.31 -32.25
N THR A 505 19.32 -0.85 -31.21
CA THR A 505 18.86 0.54 -31.10
C THR A 505 20.03 1.54 -31.09
N LEU A 506 21.11 1.25 -30.34
CA LEU A 506 22.31 2.10 -30.37
C LEU A 506 22.92 2.19 -31.78
N MET A 507 23.12 1.04 -32.44
CA MET A 507 23.73 1.01 -33.77
C MET A 507 22.87 1.73 -34.81
N LEU A 508 21.55 1.51 -34.82
CA LEU A 508 20.67 2.16 -35.79
C LEU A 508 20.64 3.68 -35.57
N HIS A 509 20.74 4.19 -34.33
CA HIS A 509 20.86 5.63 -34.07
C HIS A 509 22.19 6.21 -34.56
N VAL A 510 23.31 5.52 -34.32
CA VAL A 510 24.63 5.97 -34.81
C VAL A 510 24.68 5.98 -36.34
N ILE A 511 24.11 4.96 -36.99
CA ILE A 511 24.01 4.91 -38.45
C ILE A 511 23.09 6.02 -38.97
N SER A 512 21.94 6.25 -38.33
CA SER A 512 21.00 7.31 -38.72
C SER A 512 21.65 8.69 -38.61
N GLU A 513 22.42 8.95 -37.54
CA GLU A 513 23.19 10.18 -37.37
C GLU A 513 24.18 10.42 -38.53
N GLN A 514 24.90 9.37 -38.95
CA GLN A 514 25.85 9.44 -40.07
C GLN A 514 25.16 9.68 -41.41
N VAL A 515 24.04 9.00 -41.65
CA VAL A 515 23.24 9.15 -42.87
C VAL A 515 22.59 10.54 -42.92
N ASP A 516 22.11 11.05 -41.79
CA ASP A 516 21.57 12.41 -41.66
C ASP A 516 22.63 13.46 -42.02
N ALA A 517 23.85 13.34 -41.48
CA ALA A 517 24.95 14.26 -41.79
C ALA A 517 25.30 14.27 -43.29
N TRP A 518 25.35 13.09 -43.92
CA TRP A 518 25.54 12.98 -45.37
C TRP A 518 24.38 13.61 -46.15
N ALA A 519 23.13 13.36 -45.75
CA ALA A 519 21.95 13.89 -46.43
C ALA A 519 21.81 15.41 -46.29
N ALA A 520 22.38 15.99 -45.23
CA ALA A 520 22.51 17.43 -44.99
C ALA A 520 23.68 18.10 -45.74
N ASN A 521 24.59 17.32 -46.35
CA ASN A 521 25.83 17.77 -46.99
C ASN A 521 26.88 18.38 -46.03
N GLU A 522 26.98 17.87 -44.80
CA GLU A 522 28.05 18.26 -43.86
C GLU A 522 29.31 17.41 -44.10
N GLU A 523 30.51 18.02 -44.11
CA GLU A 523 31.76 17.24 -44.10
C GLU A 523 31.91 16.49 -42.77
N PRO A 524 32.46 15.25 -42.75
CA PRO A 524 32.60 14.47 -41.52
C PRO A 524 33.43 15.24 -40.47
N THR A 525 32.87 15.55 -39.31
CA THR A 525 33.68 16.01 -38.17
C THR A 525 34.52 14.85 -37.66
N ALA A 526 35.84 15.06 -37.63
CA ALA A 526 36.88 14.09 -37.27
C ALA A 526 36.67 13.42 -35.90
#